data_AF-A0A485KG25-F1
#
_entry.id   AF-A0A485KG25-F1
#
_cell.length_a   1.000
_cell.length_b   1.000
_cell.length_c   1.000
_cell.angle_alpha   90.00
_cell.angle_beta   90.00
_cell.angle_gamma   90.00
#
_symmetry.space_group_name_H-M   'P 1'
#
loop_
_entity.id
_entity.type
_entity.pdbx_description
1 polymer ?
#
loop_
_entity_poly.entity_id
_entity_poly.type
_entity_poly.pdbx_seq_one_letter_code
_entity_poly.pdbx_strand_id
1 'polypeptide(L)'
;MVDSAGPTALFVVLLLVSCALPLAIGLFLTRRHYPSIRYASPHQTAVCSSFAAILSVGTSAMLLSQDSVSCGSFNVFIYLFTNAGFFGLCVTQLTLVLTFHLTQQLALHNADTKVGEKAKAFATIQRLRRLLTPHSIVAKWVVGNLVWFLPPLAAVDAPLVTNMQSTSIANCLAVPMNVVMNGIILLQILLFIVALVVLSLYLSKVIDNFGLRRHYQVMSRVLASLLCLECLCVVFHTADVVAAYRLRYVVLPLGGIAVVGCQVVWPLLQSRHEAPISMHGHEDHSSKLAVLEDFLATDDGLAAFSAFARLEFSLENVVAWKAAFEFKKKGGGDAYAIYSSYMSVGAAMETNIPDALRQHYHDIFIKHHRRVSQGGRTSTVASVIADNDVQTAINQDPAVFDAFCSDVDGCVCRLAKLARCVPGHTLPAHEVP
;
A
#
# COMPACT_ATOMS: atom_id res chain seq x y z
N MET A 1 39.43 -31.68 -24.25
CA MET A 1 39.61 -30.86 -23.02
C MET A 1 38.81 -29.60 -23.23
N VAL A 2 37.51 -29.63 -22.94
CA VAL A 2 36.64 -28.46 -22.97
C VAL A 2 36.75 -27.85 -21.58
N ASP A 3 37.10 -26.57 -21.52
CA ASP A 3 37.47 -25.87 -20.29
C ASP A 3 36.43 -26.06 -19.17
N SER A 4 36.80 -26.82 -18.14
CA SER A 4 36.02 -27.01 -16.91
C SER A 4 35.78 -25.70 -16.14
N ALA A 5 36.42 -24.60 -16.56
CA ALA A 5 36.23 -23.26 -16.02
C ALA A 5 34.84 -22.67 -16.36
N GLY A 6 34.20 -23.07 -17.46
CA GLY A 6 32.96 -22.44 -17.95
C GLY A 6 31.77 -22.54 -16.98
N PRO A 7 31.34 -23.75 -16.56
CA PRO A 7 30.20 -23.92 -15.66
C PRO A 7 30.43 -23.31 -14.27
N THR A 8 31.63 -23.47 -13.72
CA THR A 8 31.98 -22.90 -12.41
C THR A 8 31.96 -21.37 -12.44
N ALA A 9 32.51 -20.75 -13.48
CA ALA A 9 32.46 -19.29 -13.64
C ALA A 9 31.01 -18.78 -13.70
N LEU A 10 30.12 -19.48 -14.42
CA LEU A 10 28.70 -19.15 -14.47
C LEU A 10 28.06 -19.17 -13.08
N PHE A 11 28.31 -20.21 -12.28
CA PHE A 11 27.75 -20.32 -10.93
C PHE A 11 28.31 -19.26 -9.97
N VAL A 12 29.59 -18.90 -10.11
CA VAL A 12 30.19 -17.79 -9.33
C VAL A 12 29.52 -16.46 -9.66
N VAL A 13 29.34 -16.15 -10.95
CA VAL A 13 28.65 -14.91 -11.37
C VAL A 13 27.22 -14.89 -10.84
N LEU A 14 26.50 -16.01 -10.94
CA LEU A 14 25.14 -16.14 -10.47
C LEU A 14 25.03 -15.97 -8.95
N LEU A 15 25.98 -16.52 -8.20
CA LEU A 15 26.06 -16.32 -6.75
C LEU A 15 26.32 -14.86 -6.40
N LEU A 16 27.27 -14.20 -7.05
CA LEU A 16 27.59 -12.79 -6.82
C LEU A 16 26.38 -11.88 -7.07
N VAL A 17 25.67 -12.08 -8.19
CA VAL A 17 24.44 -11.35 -8.49
C VAL A 17 23.35 -11.66 -7.46
N SER A 18 23.19 -12.92 -7.06
CA SER A 18 22.21 -13.32 -6.05
C SER A 18 22.48 -12.73 -4.67
N CYS A 19 23.75 -12.55 -4.29
CA CYS A 19 24.15 -11.92 -3.03
C CYS A 19 23.80 -10.42 -2.96
N ALA A 20 23.55 -9.76 -4.10
CA ALA A 20 23.06 -8.39 -4.12
C ALA A 20 21.56 -8.28 -3.80
N LEU A 21 20.80 -9.37 -3.93
CA LEU A 21 19.33 -9.36 -3.73
C LEU A 21 18.92 -9.02 -2.29
N PRO A 22 19.52 -9.60 -1.22
CA PRO A 22 19.20 -9.22 0.16
C PRO A 22 19.51 -7.75 0.46
N LEU A 23 20.59 -7.20 -0.13
CA LEU A 23 20.94 -5.79 0.01
C LEU A 23 19.87 -4.89 -0.63
N ALA A 24 19.38 -5.25 -1.82
CA ALA A 24 18.28 -4.55 -2.48
C ALA A 24 16.99 -4.58 -1.65
N ILE A 25 16.66 -5.72 -1.04
CA ILE A 25 15.50 -5.86 -0.14
C ILE A 25 15.67 -4.99 1.12
N GLY A 26 16.87 -4.96 1.70
CA GLY A 26 17.18 -4.07 2.83
C GLY A 26 16.96 -2.60 2.47
N LEU A 27 17.52 -2.15 1.34
CA LEU A 27 17.32 -0.78 0.84
C LEU A 27 15.85 -0.46 0.56
N PHE A 28 15.10 -1.40 -0.02
CA PHE A 28 13.67 -1.26 -0.26
C PHE A 28 12.87 -1.05 1.03
N LEU A 29 13.21 -1.78 2.11
CA LEU A 29 12.58 -1.59 3.41
C LEU A 29 12.94 -0.24 4.05
N THR A 30 14.17 0.25 3.89
CA THR A 30 14.54 1.59 4.37
C THR A 30 13.76 2.69 3.67
N ARG A 31 13.39 2.47 2.39
CA ARG A 31 12.61 3.40 1.57
C ARG A 31 11.10 3.09 1.57
N ARG A 32 10.58 2.39 2.58
CA ARG A 32 9.14 2.05 2.67
C ARG A 32 8.18 3.24 2.71
N HIS A 33 8.67 4.45 2.98
CA HIS A 33 7.88 5.67 3.10
C HIS A 33 7.56 6.34 1.74
N TYR A 34 8.22 5.93 0.66
CA TYR A 34 7.98 6.46 -0.67
C TYR A 34 6.69 5.89 -1.27
N PRO A 35 5.91 6.68 -2.04
CA PRO A 35 4.62 6.26 -2.58
C PRO A 35 4.69 4.93 -3.33
N SER A 36 5.58 4.81 -4.34
CA SER A 36 5.72 3.59 -5.17
C SER A 36 5.91 2.32 -4.34
N ILE A 37 6.72 2.40 -3.28
CA ILE A 37 7.04 1.28 -2.41
C ILE A 37 5.89 1.01 -1.43
N ARG A 38 5.25 2.05 -0.89
CA ARG A 38 4.16 1.94 0.09
C ARG A 38 2.94 1.26 -0.51
N TYR A 39 2.56 1.60 -1.75
CA TYR A 39 1.42 0.98 -2.44
C TYR A 39 1.63 -0.50 -2.75
N ALA A 40 2.89 -0.95 -2.81
CA ALA A 40 3.26 -2.34 -3.07
C ALA A 40 3.25 -3.22 -1.80
N SER A 41 2.70 -2.78 -0.66
CA SER A 41 2.70 -3.53 0.60
C SER A 41 4.11 -3.99 1.01
N PRO A 42 5.01 -3.06 1.41
CA PRO A 42 6.44 -3.28 1.43
C PRO A 42 6.87 -4.46 2.31
N HIS A 43 6.18 -4.69 3.42
CA HIS A 43 6.47 -5.81 4.31
C HIS A 43 6.15 -7.17 3.68
N GLN A 44 5.00 -7.31 3.01
CA GLN A 44 4.62 -8.58 2.35
C GLN A 44 5.54 -8.86 1.17
N THR A 45 5.78 -7.84 0.35
CA THR A 45 6.67 -7.93 -0.81
C THR A 45 8.12 -8.26 -0.39
N ALA A 46 8.62 -7.68 0.70
CA ALA A 46 9.95 -8.02 1.23
C ALA A 46 10.05 -9.45 1.77
N VAL A 47 9.03 -9.95 2.47
CA VAL A 47 9.00 -11.35 2.96
C VAL A 47 9.01 -12.31 1.77
N CYS A 48 8.15 -12.08 0.78
CA CYS A 48 8.09 -12.90 -0.42
C CYS A 48 9.40 -12.86 -1.22
N SER A 49 9.95 -11.66 -1.42
CA SER A 49 11.22 -11.46 -2.14
C SER A 49 12.41 -12.06 -1.38
N SER A 50 12.36 -12.12 -0.05
CA SER A 50 13.37 -12.80 0.75
C SER A 50 13.43 -14.30 0.46
N PHE A 51 12.28 -14.97 0.30
CA PHE A 51 12.27 -16.39 -0.09
C PHE A 51 12.87 -16.59 -1.50
N ALA A 52 12.56 -15.71 -2.45
CA ALA A 52 13.16 -15.72 -3.79
C ALA A 52 14.68 -15.45 -3.76
N ALA A 53 15.14 -14.54 -2.90
CA ALA A 53 16.56 -14.25 -2.71
C ALA A 53 17.30 -15.43 -2.06
N ILE A 54 16.73 -16.04 -1.01
CA ILE A 54 17.29 -17.24 -0.37
C ILE A 54 17.36 -18.38 -1.38
N LEU A 55 16.30 -18.61 -2.17
CA LEU A 55 16.31 -19.60 -3.24
C LEU A 55 17.46 -19.36 -4.22
N SER A 56 17.64 -18.12 -4.67
CA SER A 56 18.67 -17.77 -5.66
C SER A 56 20.09 -17.94 -5.12
N VAL A 57 20.36 -17.41 -3.93
CA VAL A 57 21.66 -17.52 -3.25
C VAL A 57 21.96 -18.98 -2.91
N GLY A 58 21.01 -19.67 -2.26
CA GLY A 58 21.20 -21.04 -1.80
C GLY A 58 21.36 -22.02 -2.96
N THR A 59 20.56 -21.90 -4.03
CA THR A 59 20.73 -22.76 -5.22
C THR A 59 22.10 -22.53 -5.86
N SER A 60 22.52 -21.28 -6.02
CA SER A 60 23.84 -20.94 -6.60
C SER A 60 24.99 -21.47 -5.73
N ALA A 61 24.89 -21.34 -4.41
CA ALA A 61 25.89 -21.85 -3.47
C ALA A 61 25.94 -23.39 -3.44
N MET A 62 24.79 -24.05 -3.45
CA MET A 62 24.70 -25.51 -3.48
C MET A 62 25.21 -26.09 -4.81
N LEU A 63 25.03 -25.37 -5.93
CA LEU A 63 25.61 -25.74 -7.23
C LEU A 63 27.14 -25.63 -7.27
N LEU A 64 27.73 -24.66 -6.58
CA LEU A 64 29.19 -24.58 -6.41
C LEU A 64 29.73 -25.75 -5.56
N SER A 65 28.97 -26.18 -4.55
CA SER A 65 29.30 -27.30 -3.67
C SER A 65 28.61 -28.61 -4.08
N GLN A 66 28.41 -28.82 -5.38
CA GLN A 66 27.61 -29.92 -5.94
C GLN A 66 28.04 -31.33 -5.51
N ASP A 67 29.31 -31.52 -5.15
CA ASP A 67 29.86 -32.82 -4.75
C ASP A 67 29.63 -33.12 -3.26
N SER A 68 29.49 -32.08 -2.44
CA SER A 68 29.33 -32.21 -0.99
C SER A 68 27.87 -32.21 -0.53
N VAL A 69 26.95 -31.75 -1.38
CA VAL A 69 25.54 -31.60 -1.04
C VAL A 69 24.75 -32.78 -1.60
N SER A 70 23.91 -33.37 -0.77
CA SER A 70 23.02 -34.46 -1.18
C SER A 70 21.88 -33.95 -2.08
N CYS A 71 21.50 -34.76 -3.06
CA CYS A 71 20.37 -34.52 -3.96
C CYS A 71 19.06 -34.35 -3.18
N GLY A 72 18.88 -35.10 -2.09
CA GLY A 72 17.72 -34.97 -1.19
C GLY A 72 17.63 -33.61 -0.53
N SER A 73 18.71 -33.13 0.11
CA SER A 73 18.72 -31.82 0.77
C SER A 73 18.52 -30.68 -0.23
N PHE A 74 19.11 -30.80 -1.43
CA PHE A 74 18.93 -29.83 -2.51
C PHE A 74 17.48 -29.75 -3.01
N ASN A 75 16.83 -30.88 -3.24
CA ASN A 75 15.43 -30.93 -3.66
C ASN A 75 14.49 -30.36 -2.59
N VAL A 76 14.69 -30.71 -1.31
CA VAL A 76 13.90 -30.16 -0.20
C VAL A 76 14.07 -28.64 -0.13
N PHE A 77 15.30 -28.15 -0.27
CA PHE A 77 15.61 -26.72 -0.28
C PHE A 77 14.87 -26.00 -1.42
N ILE A 78 15.04 -26.46 -2.67
CA ILE A 78 14.37 -25.88 -3.83
C ILE A 78 12.86 -25.88 -3.62
N TYR A 79 12.30 -27.02 -3.18
CA TYR A 79 10.87 -27.18 -3.00
C TYR A 79 10.29 -26.20 -1.98
N LEU A 80 10.90 -26.11 -0.80
CA LEU A 80 10.48 -25.25 0.30
C LEU A 80 10.44 -23.78 -0.12
N PHE A 81 11.56 -23.28 -0.66
CA PHE A 81 11.71 -21.86 -0.97
C PHE A 81 10.94 -21.45 -2.23
N THR A 82 10.84 -22.34 -3.22
CA THR A 82 10.05 -22.09 -4.43
C THR A 82 8.57 -21.97 -4.09
N ASN A 83 8.01 -22.91 -3.32
CA ASN A 83 6.59 -22.85 -2.93
C ASN A 83 6.28 -21.66 -2.00
N ALA A 84 7.11 -21.43 -0.99
CA ALA A 84 6.97 -20.28 -0.10
C ALA A 84 6.99 -18.95 -0.87
N GLY A 85 7.91 -18.83 -1.83
CA GLY A 85 8.03 -17.69 -2.74
C GLY A 85 6.77 -17.49 -3.60
N PHE A 86 6.36 -18.52 -4.36
CA PHE A 86 5.20 -18.42 -5.27
C PHE A 86 3.88 -18.19 -4.53
N PHE A 87 3.64 -18.86 -3.39
CA PHE A 87 2.48 -18.54 -2.57
C PHE A 87 2.52 -17.11 -2.06
N GLY A 88 3.70 -16.65 -1.61
CA GLY A 88 3.90 -15.27 -1.20
C GLY A 88 3.52 -14.30 -2.30
N LEU A 89 3.94 -14.56 -3.55
CA LEU A 89 3.61 -13.73 -4.70
C LEU A 89 2.11 -13.72 -4.99
N CYS A 90 1.47 -14.89 -5.03
CA CYS A 90 0.03 -15.01 -5.26
C CYS A 90 -0.78 -14.31 -4.17
N VAL A 91 -0.41 -14.49 -2.91
CA VAL A 91 -1.10 -13.84 -1.77
C VAL A 91 -0.90 -12.33 -1.83
N THR A 92 0.29 -11.85 -2.15
CA THR A 92 0.59 -10.41 -2.28
C THR A 92 -0.24 -9.80 -3.42
N GLN A 93 -0.23 -10.42 -4.60
CA GLN A 93 -0.97 -9.93 -5.75
C GLN A 93 -2.50 -10.00 -5.54
N LEU A 94 -2.99 -11.09 -4.93
CA LEU A 94 -4.39 -11.22 -4.55
C LEU A 94 -4.79 -10.14 -3.53
N THR A 95 -3.94 -9.86 -2.54
CA THR A 95 -4.17 -8.79 -1.55
C THR A 95 -4.28 -7.43 -2.22
N LEU A 96 -3.46 -7.14 -3.23
CA LEU A 96 -3.56 -5.90 -4.00
C LEU A 96 -4.88 -5.81 -4.78
N VAL A 97 -5.26 -6.88 -5.49
CA VAL A 97 -6.53 -6.93 -6.23
C VAL A 97 -7.73 -6.77 -5.30
N LEU A 98 -7.73 -7.47 -4.16
CA LEU A 98 -8.80 -7.38 -3.16
C LEU A 98 -8.85 -6.02 -2.47
N THR A 99 -7.69 -5.41 -2.18
CA THR A 99 -7.61 -4.05 -1.64
C THR A 99 -8.23 -3.06 -2.61
N PHE A 100 -7.90 -3.15 -3.90
CA PHE A 100 -8.51 -2.27 -4.89
C PHE A 100 -10.02 -2.51 -5.04
N HIS A 101 -10.44 -3.77 -5.07
CA HIS A 101 -11.85 -4.09 -5.14
C HIS A 101 -12.61 -3.53 -3.92
N LEU A 102 -12.03 -3.60 -2.72
CA LEU A 102 -12.55 -2.96 -1.53
C LEU A 102 -12.66 -1.44 -1.69
N THR A 103 -11.63 -0.77 -2.24
CA THR A 103 -11.69 0.68 -2.48
C THR A 103 -12.79 1.06 -3.48
N GLN A 104 -12.97 0.26 -4.54
CA GLN A 104 -14.03 0.48 -5.52
C GLN A 104 -15.42 0.30 -4.89
N GLN A 105 -15.62 -0.76 -4.10
CA GLN A 105 -16.89 -1.00 -3.41
C GLN A 105 -17.20 0.09 -2.37
N LEU A 106 -16.18 0.64 -1.72
CA LEU A 106 -16.37 1.75 -0.79
C LEU A 106 -16.80 3.03 -1.52
N ALA A 107 -16.20 3.33 -2.67
CA ALA A 107 -16.60 4.47 -3.50
C ALA A 107 -18.05 4.32 -3.99
N LEU A 108 -18.44 3.12 -4.45
CA LEU A 108 -19.80 2.83 -4.92
C LEU A 108 -20.83 2.90 -3.78
N HIS A 109 -20.52 2.33 -2.61
CA HIS A 109 -21.38 2.40 -1.43
C HIS A 109 -21.70 3.85 -1.04
N ASN A 110 -20.77 4.78 -1.27
CA ASN A 110 -20.95 6.19 -0.97
C ASN A 110 -21.72 6.94 -2.06
N ALA A 111 -21.68 6.47 -3.31
CA ALA A 111 -22.41 7.06 -4.44
C ALA A 111 -23.87 6.60 -4.53
N ASP A 112 -24.18 5.36 -4.11
CA ASP A 112 -25.53 4.81 -4.21
C ASP A 112 -26.49 5.43 -3.17
N THR A 113 -27.68 5.83 -3.60
CA THR A 113 -28.73 6.40 -2.73
C THR A 113 -29.76 5.36 -2.26
N LYS A 114 -29.80 4.17 -2.86
CA LYS A 114 -30.83 3.14 -2.58
C LYS A 114 -30.47 2.30 -1.35
N VAL A 115 -31.39 2.25 -0.38
CA VAL A 115 -31.22 1.57 0.93
C VAL A 115 -30.92 0.07 0.80
N GLY A 116 -31.55 -0.63 -0.15
CA GLY A 116 -31.36 -2.08 -0.34
C GLY A 116 -30.00 -2.47 -0.94
N GLU A 117 -29.42 -1.62 -1.78
CA GLU A 117 -28.09 -1.84 -2.39
C GLU A 117 -26.98 -1.53 -1.38
N LYS A 118 -27.17 -0.53 -0.51
CA LYS A 118 -26.26 -0.21 0.61
C LYS A 118 -26.03 -1.38 1.55
N ALA A 119 -27.08 -2.10 1.96
CA ALA A 119 -26.93 -3.23 2.88
C ALA A 119 -26.08 -4.37 2.28
N LYS A 120 -26.23 -4.66 0.98
CA LYS A 120 -25.43 -5.66 0.25
C LYS A 120 -23.97 -5.21 0.10
N ALA A 121 -23.75 -3.95 -0.24
CA ALA A 121 -22.42 -3.37 -0.33
C ALA A 121 -21.70 -3.39 1.02
N PHE A 122 -22.40 -3.03 2.11
CA PHE A 122 -21.86 -3.08 3.48
C PHE A 122 -21.42 -4.50 3.89
N ALA A 123 -22.25 -5.51 3.65
CA ALA A 123 -21.91 -6.90 3.94
C ALA A 123 -20.67 -7.36 3.14
N THR A 124 -20.56 -6.95 1.89
CA THR A 124 -19.42 -7.25 1.01
C THR A 124 -18.14 -6.57 1.51
N ILE A 125 -18.22 -5.30 1.88
CA ILE A 125 -17.12 -4.52 2.47
C ILE A 125 -16.63 -5.19 3.76
N GLN A 126 -17.54 -5.59 4.65
CA GLN A 126 -17.17 -6.25 5.90
C GLN A 126 -16.46 -7.59 5.65
N ARG A 127 -16.93 -8.38 4.67
CA ARG A 127 -16.29 -9.64 4.28
C ARG A 127 -14.89 -9.42 3.73
N LEU A 128 -14.71 -8.45 2.84
CA LEU A 128 -13.41 -8.08 2.26
C LEU A 128 -12.43 -7.60 3.34
N ARG A 129 -12.88 -6.75 4.27
CA ARG A 129 -12.06 -6.30 5.40
C ARG A 129 -11.58 -7.46 6.26
N ARG A 130 -12.45 -8.42 6.60
CA ARG A 130 -12.06 -9.62 7.34
C ARG A 130 -11.01 -10.43 6.58
N LEU A 131 -11.20 -10.60 5.26
CA LEU A 131 -10.26 -11.34 4.40
C LEU A 131 -8.88 -10.67 4.28
N LEU A 132 -8.82 -9.34 4.36
CA LEU A 132 -7.61 -8.52 4.26
C LEU A 132 -6.91 -8.27 5.62
N THR A 133 -7.44 -8.80 6.72
CA THR A 133 -6.76 -8.69 8.02
C THR A 133 -5.39 -9.39 7.97
N PRO A 134 -4.34 -8.81 8.58
CA PRO A 134 -2.97 -9.34 8.48
C PRO A 134 -2.86 -10.77 9.02
N HIS A 135 -3.55 -11.08 10.13
CA HIS A 135 -3.61 -12.43 10.68
C HIS A 135 -4.28 -13.42 9.71
N SER A 136 -5.34 -13.01 9.01
CA SER A 136 -5.99 -13.88 8.01
C SER A 136 -5.08 -14.14 6.81
N ILE A 137 -4.34 -13.13 6.35
CA ILE A 137 -3.38 -13.26 5.24
C ILE A 137 -2.28 -14.25 5.62
N VAL A 138 -1.67 -14.10 6.80
CA VAL A 138 -0.62 -15.01 7.28
C VAL A 138 -1.16 -16.42 7.45
N ALA A 139 -2.34 -16.58 8.06
CA ALA A 139 -2.96 -17.90 8.23
C ALA A 139 -3.20 -18.59 6.88
N LYS A 140 -3.75 -17.87 5.88
CA LYS A 140 -3.94 -18.40 4.52
C LYS A 140 -2.63 -18.78 3.85
N TRP A 141 -1.57 -17.99 4.04
CA TRP A 141 -0.26 -18.30 3.50
C TRP A 141 0.32 -19.57 4.14
N VAL A 142 0.27 -19.71 5.47
CA VAL A 142 0.77 -20.91 6.18
C VAL A 142 -0.04 -22.14 5.79
N VAL A 143 -1.37 -22.08 5.87
CA VAL A 143 -2.25 -23.20 5.53
C VAL A 143 -2.10 -23.58 4.06
N GLY A 144 -2.04 -22.58 3.17
CA GLY A 144 -1.82 -22.80 1.74
C GLY A 144 -0.51 -23.53 1.45
N ASN A 145 0.59 -23.07 2.06
CA ASN A 145 1.88 -23.75 1.95
C ASN A 145 1.80 -25.20 2.45
N LEU A 146 1.29 -25.43 3.68
CA LEU A 146 1.15 -26.78 4.26
C LEU A 146 0.37 -27.73 3.35
N VAL A 147 -0.76 -27.29 2.80
CA VAL A 147 -1.57 -28.07 1.86
C VAL A 147 -0.80 -28.40 0.59
N TRP A 148 -0.01 -27.44 0.10
CA TRP A 148 0.76 -27.61 -1.13
C TRP A 148 2.02 -28.46 -0.97
N PHE A 149 2.51 -28.68 0.25
CA PHE A 149 3.54 -29.68 0.54
C PHE A 149 3.03 -31.12 0.47
N LEU A 150 1.71 -31.35 0.44
CA LEU A 150 1.16 -32.72 0.44
C LEU A 150 1.49 -33.53 -0.83
N PRO A 151 1.39 -32.99 -2.08
CA PRO A 151 1.67 -33.75 -3.29
C PRO A 151 3.07 -34.39 -3.35
N PRO A 152 4.19 -33.69 -3.09
CA PRO A 152 5.50 -34.35 -3.08
C PRO A 152 5.64 -35.31 -1.90
N LEU A 153 5.10 -35.00 -0.72
CA LEU A 153 5.15 -35.90 0.43
C LEU A 153 4.45 -37.22 0.14
N ALA A 154 3.33 -37.17 -0.59
CA ALA A 154 2.60 -38.35 -1.03
C ALA A 154 3.32 -39.15 -2.12
N ALA A 155 4.24 -38.52 -2.86
CA ALA A 155 5.02 -39.18 -3.92
C ALA A 155 6.31 -39.83 -3.41
N VAL A 156 6.72 -39.57 -2.15
CA VAL A 156 8.01 -39.98 -1.60
C VAL A 156 7.88 -41.26 -0.76
N ASP A 157 8.55 -42.33 -1.19
CA ASP A 157 8.70 -43.56 -0.39
C ASP A 157 10.03 -43.60 0.38
N ALA A 158 10.05 -44.28 1.53
CA ALA A 158 11.23 -44.44 2.38
C ALA A 158 12.53 -44.91 1.67
N PRO A 159 12.52 -45.96 0.83
CA PRO A 159 13.73 -46.40 0.10
C PRO A 159 14.19 -45.40 -0.97
N LEU A 160 13.30 -44.54 -1.47
CA LEU A 160 13.62 -43.49 -2.43
C LEU A 160 14.30 -42.30 -1.73
N VAL A 161 13.94 -42.02 -0.48
CA VAL A 161 14.62 -40.99 0.34
C VAL A 161 16.07 -41.35 0.60
N THR A 162 16.35 -42.59 1.00
CA THR A 162 17.72 -43.04 1.32
C THR A 162 18.63 -42.96 0.09
N ASN A 163 18.14 -43.34 -1.09
CA ASN A 163 18.87 -43.20 -2.36
C ASN A 163 19.15 -41.74 -2.75
N MET A 164 18.24 -40.81 -2.45
CA MET A 164 18.46 -39.38 -2.70
C MET A 164 19.47 -38.76 -1.73
N GLN A 165 19.58 -39.29 -0.51
CA GLN A 165 20.55 -38.81 0.48
C GLN A 165 21.98 -39.27 0.19
N SER A 166 22.15 -40.46 -0.40
CA SER A 166 23.47 -40.99 -0.76
C SER A 166 24.02 -40.44 -2.08
N THR A 167 23.18 -39.82 -2.91
CA THR A 167 23.58 -39.29 -4.22
C THR A 167 23.88 -37.78 -4.13
N SER A 168 25.01 -37.33 -4.68
CA SER A 168 25.36 -35.90 -4.75
C SER A 168 24.51 -35.15 -5.80
N ILE A 169 24.48 -33.82 -5.73
CA ILE A 169 23.82 -32.99 -6.76
C ILE A 169 24.37 -33.32 -8.16
N ALA A 170 25.65 -33.67 -8.27
CA ALA A 170 26.29 -33.99 -9.54
C ALA A 170 25.59 -35.08 -10.35
N ASN A 171 25.04 -36.08 -9.67
CA ASN A 171 24.38 -37.23 -10.28
C ASN A 171 22.86 -37.22 -10.08
N CYS A 172 22.31 -36.13 -9.55
CA CYS A 172 20.89 -36.02 -9.16
C CYS A 172 19.95 -36.14 -10.38
N LEU A 173 20.38 -35.71 -11.57
CA LEU A 173 19.57 -35.76 -12.79
C LEU A 173 19.24 -37.20 -13.23
N ALA A 174 20.10 -38.17 -12.91
CA ALA A 174 19.93 -39.57 -13.29
C ALA A 174 19.00 -40.35 -12.35
N VAL A 175 18.60 -39.77 -11.21
CA VAL A 175 17.76 -40.45 -10.22
C VAL A 175 16.29 -40.37 -10.67
N PRO A 176 15.59 -41.51 -10.87
CA PRO A 176 14.20 -41.52 -11.35
C PRO A 176 13.24 -40.72 -10.47
N MET A 177 13.47 -40.74 -9.15
CA MET A 177 12.69 -39.96 -8.18
C MET A 177 12.80 -38.46 -8.39
N ASN A 178 14.01 -37.99 -8.73
CA ASN A 178 14.25 -36.58 -9.01
C ASN A 178 13.45 -36.15 -10.24
N VAL A 179 13.27 -37.01 -11.24
CA VAL A 179 12.41 -36.72 -12.41
C VAL A 179 10.95 -36.54 -12.00
N VAL A 180 10.41 -37.44 -11.18
CA VAL A 180 9.02 -37.37 -10.69
C VAL A 180 8.79 -36.10 -9.85
N MET A 181 9.65 -35.85 -8.86
CA MET A 181 9.58 -34.68 -7.99
C MET A 181 9.66 -33.38 -8.79
N ASN A 182 10.57 -33.31 -9.75
CA ASN A 182 10.69 -32.16 -10.64
C ASN A 182 9.46 -31.97 -11.53
N GLY A 183 8.82 -33.05 -11.99
CA GLY A 183 7.57 -32.97 -12.72
C GLY A 183 6.43 -32.38 -11.89
N ILE A 184 6.31 -32.80 -10.63
CA ILE A 184 5.35 -32.24 -9.67
C ILE A 184 5.62 -30.75 -9.44
N ILE A 185 6.88 -30.38 -9.20
CA ILE A 185 7.29 -28.97 -9.00
C ILE A 185 6.94 -28.13 -10.23
N LEU A 186 7.28 -28.61 -11.43
CA LEU A 186 7.03 -27.87 -12.67
C LEU A 186 5.54 -27.66 -12.91
N LEU A 187 4.70 -28.66 -12.64
CA LEU A 187 3.26 -28.52 -12.68
C LEU A 187 2.74 -27.51 -11.66
N GLN A 188 3.25 -27.53 -10.43
CA GLN A 188 2.87 -26.57 -9.39
C GLN A 188 3.27 -25.14 -9.79
N ILE A 189 4.48 -24.94 -10.30
CA ILE A 189 4.96 -23.63 -10.80
C ILE A 189 4.08 -23.15 -11.96
N LEU A 190 3.70 -24.03 -12.89
CA LEU A 190 2.77 -23.68 -13.98
C LEU A 190 1.44 -23.17 -13.43
N LEU A 191 0.84 -23.85 -12.44
CA LEU A 191 -0.41 -23.42 -11.82
C LEU A 191 -0.26 -22.04 -11.15
N PHE A 192 0.86 -21.78 -10.46
CA PHE A 192 1.13 -20.46 -9.89
C PHE A 192 1.28 -19.38 -10.94
N ILE A 193 2.05 -19.63 -12.01
CA ILE A 193 2.24 -18.66 -13.08
C ILE A 193 0.92 -18.34 -13.77
N VAL A 194 0.08 -19.35 -14.04
CA VAL A 194 -1.29 -19.13 -14.56
C VAL A 194 -2.10 -18.27 -13.61
N ALA A 195 -2.07 -18.55 -12.30
CA ALA A 195 -2.76 -17.74 -11.30
C ALA A 195 -2.24 -16.27 -11.27
N LEU A 196 -0.92 -16.06 -11.31
CA LEU A 196 -0.31 -14.73 -11.34
C LEU A 196 -0.69 -13.96 -12.62
N VAL A 197 -0.74 -14.65 -13.77
CA VAL A 197 -1.20 -14.06 -15.03
C VAL A 197 -2.67 -13.65 -14.92
N VAL A 198 -3.55 -14.54 -14.45
CA VAL A 198 -4.97 -14.24 -14.25
C VAL A 198 -5.15 -13.06 -13.30
N LEU A 199 -4.47 -13.05 -12.15
CA LEU A 199 -4.50 -11.93 -11.21
C LEU A 199 -3.96 -10.63 -11.82
N SER A 200 -2.95 -10.70 -12.70
CA SER A 200 -2.42 -9.52 -13.41
C SER A 200 -3.40 -8.94 -14.45
N LEU A 201 -4.30 -9.78 -15.00
CA LEU A 201 -5.40 -9.33 -15.84
C LEU A 201 -6.51 -8.67 -15.02
N TYR A 202 -6.80 -9.18 -13.82
CA TYR A 202 -7.72 -8.47 -12.92
C TYR A 202 -7.17 -7.10 -12.48
N LEU A 203 -5.86 -7.03 -12.23
CA LEU A 203 -5.17 -5.77 -11.96
C LEU A 203 -5.19 -4.80 -13.16
N SER A 204 -5.46 -5.28 -14.39
CA SER A 204 -5.55 -4.41 -15.57
C SER A 204 -6.84 -3.58 -15.63
N LYS A 205 -7.88 -3.97 -14.88
CA LYS A 205 -9.14 -3.23 -14.77
C LYS A 205 -9.07 -2.10 -13.74
N VAL A 206 -7.98 -2.05 -12.99
CA VAL A 206 -7.72 -1.16 -11.87
C VAL A 206 -6.89 0.03 -12.35
N ILE A 207 -7.15 1.23 -11.81
CA ILE A 207 -6.35 2.44 -12.08
C ILE A 207 -4.89 2.15 -11.72
N ASP A 208 -3.97 2.38 -12.66
CA ASP A 208 -2.54 2.06 -12.50
C ASP A 208 -1.84 3.13 -11.67
N ASN A 209 -1.89 2.99 -10.34
CA ASN A 209 -1.16 3.85 -9.44
C ASN A 209 0.34 3.49 -9.48
N PHE A 210 1.19 4.44 -9.89
CA PHE A 210 2.65 4.33 -9.87
C PHE A 210 3.25 3.18 -10.72
N GLY A 211 2.56 2.72 -11.77
CA GLY A 211 3.07 1.68 -12.68
C GLY A 211 3.04 0.26 -12.09
N LEU A 212 2.37 0.06 -10.96
CA LEU A 212 2.26 -1.22 -10.27
C LEU A 212 1.72 -2.32 -11.19
N ARG A 213 0.74 -1.97 -12.05
CA ARG A 213 0.18 -2.90 -13.03
C ARG A 213 1.26 -3.40 -13.98
N ARG A 214 2.07 -2.49 -14.54
CA ARG A 214 3.13 -2.82 -15.47
C ARG A 214 4.15 -3.76 -14.81
N HIS A 215 4.49 -3.55 -13.54
CA HIS A 215 5.45 -4.39 -12.82
C HIS A 215 4.97 -5.85 -12.71
N TYR A 216 3.73 -6.07 -12.28
CA TYR A 216 3.18 -7.43 -12.18
C TYR A 216 3.00 -8.11 -13.54
N GLN A 217 2.63 -7.37 -14.58
CA GLN A 217 2.50 -7.91 -15.94
C GLN A 217 3.85 -8.27 -16.56
N VAL A 218 4.88 -7.45 -16.36
CA VAL A 218 6.24 -7.77 -16.80
C VAL A 218 6.77 -8.97 -16.03
N MET A 219 6.61 -9.00 -14.70
CA MET A 219 7.03 -10.12 -13.87
C MET A 219 6.37 -11.45 -14.32
N SER A 220 5.05 -11.47 -14.52
CA SER A 220 4.35 -12.70 -14.93
C SER A 220 4.79 -13.19 -16.31
N ARG A 221 5.04 -12.28 -17.26
CA ARG A 221 5.58 -12.63 -18.59
C ARG A 221 7.00 -13.16 -18.52
N VAL A 222 7.87 -12.54 -17.72
CA VAL A 222 9.25 -13.00 -17.52
C VAL A 222 9.24 -14.39 -16.87
N LEU A 223 8.46 -14.60 -15.82
CA LEU A 223 8.32 -15.91 -15.18
C LEU A 223 7.76 -16.98 -16.13
N ALA A 224 6.76 -16.63 -16.95
CA ALA A 224 6.24 -17.53 -17.98
C ALA A 224 7.32 -17.89 -19.02
N SER A 225 8.13 -16.92 -19.46
CA SER A 225 9.23 -17.18 -20.39
C SER A 225 10.31 -18.07 -19.78
N LEU A 226 10.63 -17.89 -18.49
CA LEU A 226 11.57 -18.74 -17.76
C LEU A 226 11.00 -20.15 -17.55
N LEU A 227 9.69 -20.30 -17.33
CA LEU A 227 9.05 -21.61 -17.29
C LEU A 227 9.13 -22.31 -18.65
N CYS A 228 8.90 -21.61 -19.76
CA CYS A 228 9.10 -22.17 -21.09
C CYS A 228 10.55 -22.61 -21.31
N LEU A 229 11.52 -21.81 -20.86
CA LEU A 229 12.94 -22.16 -20.91
C LEU A 229 13.26 -23.41 -20.07
N GLU A 230 12.69 -23.52 -18.87
CA GLU A 230 12.82 -24.71 -18.02
C GLU A 230 12.23 -25.94 -18.71
N CYS A 231 11.03 -25.85 -19.30
CA CYS A 231 10.44 -26.94 -20.07
C CYS A 231 11.33 -27.37 -21.24
N LEU A 232 11.94 -26.42 -21.96
CA LEU A 232 12.90 -26.73 -23.02
C LEU A 232 14.14 -27.44 -22.45
N CYS A 233 14.67 -27.01 -21.30
CA CYS A 233 15.79 -27.67 -20.65
C CYS A 233 15.45 -29.11 -20.22
N VAL A 234 14.20 -29.38 -19.83
CA VAL A 234 13.73 -30.74 -19.51
C VAL A 234 13.65 -31.61 -20.75
N VAL A 235 13.08 -31.09 -21.85
CA VAL A 235 12.95 -31.83 -23.12
C VAL A 235 14.33 -32.14 -23.71
N PHE A 236 15.23 -31.16 -23.71
CA PHE A 236 16.57 -31.27 -24.28
C PHE A 236 17.64 -31.63 -23.23
N HIS A 237 17.29 -32.35 -22.17
CA HIS A 237 18.22 -32.65 -21.07
C HIS A 237 19.46 -33.46 -21.48
N THR A 238 19.39 -34.21 -22.58
CA THR A 238 20.52 -34.98 -23.13
C THR A 238 21.45 -34.16 -24.03
N ALA A 239 21.07 -32.93 -24.40
CA ALA A 239 21.94 -32.08 -25.22
C ALA A 239 23.20 -31.68 -24.44
N ASP A 240 24.37 -31.79 -25.09
CA ASP A 240 25.68 -31.59 -24.45
C ASP A 240 25.76 -30.26 -23.69
N VAL A 241 25.23 -29.18 -24.26
CA VAL A 241 25.23 -27.86 -23.63
C VAL A 241 24.35 -27.82 -22.38
N VAL A 242 23.15 -28.42 -22.44
CA VAL A 242 22.21 -28.44 -21.30
C VAL A 242 22.77 -29.27 -20.16
N ALA A 243 23.38 -30.42 -20.47
CA ALA A 243 24.02 -31.30 -19.50
C ALA A 243 25.31 -30.69 -18.92
N ALA A 244 26.17 -30.10 -19.76
CA ALA A 244 27.45 -29.53 -19.33
C ALA A 244 27.28 -28.29 -18.43
N TYR A 245 26.38 -27.37 -18.79
CA TYR A 245 26.12 -26.16 -18.02
C TYR A 245 25.01 -26.32 -16.97
N ARG A 246 24.35 -27.48 -16.96
CA ARG A 246 23.24 -27.79 -16.06
C ARG A 246 22.18 -26.70 -16.06
N LEU A 247 21.85 -26.21 -17.27
CA LEU A 247 21.07 -25.01 -17.49
C LEU A 247 19.75 -25.01 -16.73
N ARG A 248 19.13 -26.18 -16.59
CA ARG A 248 17.95 -26.41 -15.75
C ARG A 248 18.05 -25.76 -14.36
N TYR A 249 19.12 -26.03 -13.63
CA TYR A 249 19.30 -25.50 -12.27
C TYR A 249 19.72 -24.03 -12.25
N VAL A 250 20.12 -23.48 -13.40
CA VAL A 250 20.42 -22.05 -13.59
C VAL A 250 19.15 -21.23 -13.85
N VAL A 251 18.12 -21.82 -14.49
CA VAL A 251 16.85 -21.10 -14.74
C VAL A 251 16.15 -20.68 -13.43
N LEU A 252 16.22 -21.53 -12.41
CA LEU A 252 15.56 -21.30 -11.13
C LEU A 252 16.04 -20.03 -10.38
N PRO A 253 17.35 -19.83 -10.12
CA PRO A 253 17.86 -18.59 -9.53
C PRO A 253 17.63 -17.37 -10.43
N LEU A 254 17.60 -17.52 -11.76
CA LEU A 254 17.16 -16.42 -12.66
C LEU A 254 15.71 -16.03 -12.40
N GLY A 255 14.84 -17.00 -12.07
CA GLY A 255 13.47 -16.74 -11.61
C GLY A 255 13.43 -15.90 -10.35
N GLY A 256 14.24 -16.24 -9.34
CA GLY A 256 14.31 -15.45 -8.11
C GLY A 256 14.88 -14.04 -8.32
N ILE A 257 15.92 -13.90 -9.16
CA ILE A 257 16.44 -12.59 -9.60
C ILE A 257 15.35 -11.78 -10.32
N ALA A 258 14.58 -12.40 -11.22
CA ALA A 258 13.49 -11.72 -11.93
C ALA A 258 12.39 -11.23 -10.98
N VAL A 259 12.01 -12.04 -9.98
CA VAL A 259 11.04 -11.65 -8.95
C VAL A 259 11.53 -10.44 -8.18
N VAL A 260 12.74 -10.50 -7.61
CA VAL A 260 13.30 -9.38 -6.84
C VAL A 260 13.54 -8.16 -7.74
N GLY A 261 13.99 -8.36 -8.97
CA GLY A 261 14.17 -7.32 -9.97
C GLY A 261 12.88 -6.53 -10.21
N CYS A 262 11.77 -7.24 -10.44
CA CYS A 262 10.48 -6.60 -10.73
C CYS A 262 9.78 -6.03 -9.49
N GLN A 263 9.84 -6.73 -8.35
CA GLN A 263 9.08 -6.37 -7.15
C GLN A 263 9.82 -5.40 -6.22
N VAL A 264 11.14 -5.40 -6.26
CA VAL A 264 11.99 -4.67 -5.29
C VAL A 264 12.85 -3.65 -6.00
N VAL A 265 13.69 -4.09 -6.94
CA VAL A 265 14.66 -3.21 -7.60
C VAL A 265 13.97 -2.15 -8.44
N TRP A 266 12.92 -2.52 -9.19
CA TRP A 266 12.22 -1.57 -10.04
C TRP A 266 11.52 -0.44 -9.25
N PRO A 267 10.68 -0.72 -8.23
CA PRO A 267 10.15 0.34 -7.36
C PRO A 267 11.24 1.13 -6.63
N LEU A 268 12.36 0.48 -6.26
CA LEU A 268 13.49 1.16 -5.64
C LEU A 268 14.12 2.19 -6.58
N LEU A 269 14.27 1.88 -7.87
CA LEU A 269 14.75 2.82 -8.88
C LEU A 269 13.76 3.97 -9.07
N GLN A 270 12.47 3.67 -9.16
CA GLN A 270 11.42 4.68 -9.30
C GLN A 270 11.37 5.64 -8.10
N SER A 271 11.55 5.12 -6.88
CA SER A 271 11.59 5.92 -5.65
C SER A 271 12.70 6.97 -5.62
N ARG A 272 13.72 6.88 -6.48
CA ARG A 272 14.80 7.88 -6.57
C ARG A 272 14.31 9.23 -7.10
N HIS A 273 13.21 9.22 -7.86
CA HIS A 273 12.62 10.42 -8.44
C HIS A 273 11.40 10.90 -7.66
N GLU A 274 11.03 10.22 -6.57
CA GLU A 274 9.87 10.55 -5.75
C GLU A 274 10.30 11.31 -4.50
N ALA A 275 9.48 12.25 -4.03
CA ALA A 275 9.65 12.84 -2.71
C ALA A 275 9.10 11.89 -1.64
N PRO A 276 9.78 11.71 -0.50
CA PRO A 276 9.27 10.90 0.59
C PRO A 276 7.99 11.54 1.14
N ILE A 277 6.95 10.73 1.40
CA ILE A 277 5.78 11.23 2.12
C ILE A 277 6.18 11.29 3.61
N SER A 278 6.65 12.45 4.08
CA SER A 278 6.89 12.67 5.51
C SER A 278 5.55 12.56 6.27
N MET A 279 5.49 11.57 7.15
CA MET A 279 4.36 11.29 8.05
C MET A 279 4.78 11.37 9.52
N HIS A 280 6.01 11.82 9.81
CA HIS A 280 6.52 11.98 11.17
C HIS A 280 7.10 13.39 11.33
N GLY A 281 6.43 14.19 12.17
CA GLY A 281 6.99 15.40 12.79
C GLY A 281 7.00 16.66 11.92
N HIS A 282 6.06 17.58 12.20
CA HIS A 282 6.25 19.03 12.07
C HIS A 282 6.68 19.67 10.73
N GLU A 283 6.49 19.03 9.58
CA GLU A 283 6.66 19.70 8.27
C GLU A 283 5.30 20.07 7.67
N ASP A 284 5.01 21.38 7.74
CA ASP A 284 3.97 22.15 7.08
C ASP A 284 2.60 21.49 6.95
N HIS A 285 1.87 21.49 8.08
CA HIS A 285 0.41 21.49 8.03
C HIS A 285 -0.11 22.53 7.03
N SER A 286 0.58 23.67 6.86
CA SER A 286 0.24 24.72 5.89
C SER A 286 0.15 24.23 4.43
N SER A 287 0.98 23.28 3.98
CA SER A 287 0.97 22.86 2.56
C SER A 287 -0.20 21.93 2.23
N LYS A 288 -0.54 20.99 3.13
CA LYS A 288 -1.71 20.11 2.93
C LYS A 288 -3.02 20.83 3.24
N LEU A 289 -2.99 21.79 4.17
CA LEU A 289 -4.11 22.69 4.43
C LEU A 289 -4.33 23.59 3.23
N ALA A 290 -3.29 24.22 2.66
CA ALA A 290 -3.42 25.05 1.48
C ALA A 290 -4.06 24.29 0.30
N VAL A 291 -3.62 23.05 0.03
CA VAL A 291 -4.24 22.23 -1.03
C VAL A 291 -5.71 21.91 -0.74
N LEU A 292 -6.05 21.67 0.53
CA LEU A 292 -7.45 21.42 0.91
C LEU A 292 -8.28 22.70 0.90
N GLU A 293 -7.74 23.83 1.33
CA GLU A 293 -8.36 25.15 1.26
C GLU A 293 -8.62 25.53 -0.19
N ASP A 294 -7.64 25.33 -1.09
CA ASP A 294 -7.79 25.53 -2.53
C ASP A 294 -8.89 24.64 -3.11
N PHE A 295 -8.94 23.37 -2.68
CA PHE A 295 -10.01 22.45 -3.09
C PHE A 295 -11.38 22.90 -2.57
N LEU A 296 -11.48 23.25 -1.28
CA LEU A 296 -12.71 23.71 -0.64
C LEU A 296 -13.16 25.10 -1.13
N ALA A 297 -12.27 25.90 -1.69
CA ALA A 297 -12.58 27.18 -2.31
C ALA A 297 -13.31 27.03 -3.65
N THR A 298 -13.23 25.86 -4.29
CA THR A 298 -14.02 25.55 -5.49
C THR A 298 -15.43 25.06 -5.12
N ASP A 299 -16.43 25.43 -5.92
CA ASP A 299 -17.82 25.00 -5.68
C ASP A 299 -17.96 23.47 -5.75
N ASP A 300 -17.24 22.83 -6.68
CA ASP A 300 -17.22 21.38 -6.85
C ASP A 300 -16.52 20.67 -5.68
N GLY A 301 -15.36 21.18 -5.25
CA GLY A 301 -14.61 20.60 -4.14
C GLY A 301 -15.34 20.77 -2.81
N LEU A 302 -15.98 21.91 -2.58
CA LEU A 302 -16.87 22.13 -1.45
C LEU A 302 -18.06 21.17 -1.48
N ALA A 303 -18.72 20.98 -2.62
CA ALA A 303 -19.87 20.08 -2.74
C ALA A 303 -19.46 18.63 -2.44
N ALA A 304 -18.34 18.18 -2.99
CA ALA A 304 -17.79 16.85 -2.77
C ALA A 304 -17.38 16.64 -1.29
N PHE A 305 -16.69 17.61 -0.69
CA PHE A 305 -16.25 17.51 0.70
C PHE A 305 -17.41 17.63 1.70
N SER A 306 -18.41 18.45 1.41
CA SER A 306 -19.64 18.56 2.21
C SER A 306 -20.45 17.25 2.16
N ALA A 307 -20.50 16.59 1.00
CA ALA A 307 -21.11 15.27 0.88
C ALA A 307 -20.36 14.23 1.73
N PHE A 308 -19.02 14.27 1.74
CA PHE A 308 -18.20 13.43 2.60
C PHE A 308 -18.44 13.73 4.10
N ALA A 309 -18.42 14.99 4.52
CA ALA A 309 -18.60 15.37 5.93
C ALA A 309 -20.01 15.06 6.46
N ARG A 310 -21.05 15.07 5.61
CA ARG A 310 -22.38 14.55 5.96
C ARG A 310 -22.36 13.08 6.35
N LEU A 311 -21.49 12.28 5.73
CA LEU A 311 -21.39 10.84 6.02
C LEU A 311 -20.70 10.58 7.37
N GLU A 312 -19.75 11.45 7.75
CA GLU A 312 -19.02 11.34 9.02
C GLU A 312 -19.70 12.11 10.18
N PHE A 313 -20.91 12.63 9.97
CA PHE A 313 -21.61 13.50 10.94
C PHE A 313 -20.75 14.66 11.41
N SER A 314 -19.97 15.24 10.49
CA SER A 314 -19.01 16.30 10.73
C SER A 314 -19.22 17.52 9.82
N LEU A 315 -20.41 17.61 9.23
CA LEU A 315 -20.81 18.68 8.29
C LEU A 315 -20.66 20.07 8.91
N GLU A 316 -20.92 20.19 10.22
CA GLU A 316 -20.78 21.42 10.97
C GLU A 316 -19.41 22.06 10.83
N ASN A 317 -18.34 21.25 10.74
CA ASN A 317 -16.98 21.77 10.58
C ASN A 317 -16.75 22.37 9.17
N VAL A 318 -17.32 21.76 8.13
CA VAL A 318 -17.19 22.23 6.74
C VAL A 318 -18.00 23.49 6.50
N VAL A 319 -19.23 23.54 7.04
CA VAL A 319 -20.09 24.71 6.91
C VAL A 319 -19.54 25.89 7.72
N ALA A 320 -19.01 25.63 8.92
CA ALA A 320 -18.34 26.65 9.72
C ALA A 320 -17.07 27.18 9.03
N TRP A 321 -16.26 26.31 8.41
CA TRP A 321 -15.12 26.73 7.59
C TRP A 321 -15.56 27.61 6.41
N LYS A 322 -16.63 27.22 5.68
CA LYS A 322 -17.14 28.03 4.56
C LYS A 322 -17.60 29.41 5.02
N ALA A 323 -18.34 29.48 6.13
CA ALA A 323 -18.81 30.74 6.69
C ALA A 323 -17.64 31.68 7.05
N ALA A 324 -16.58 31.12 7.65
CA ALA A 324 -15.34 31.83 7.96
C ALA A 324 -14.60 32.31 6.70
N PHE A 325 -14.47 31.42 5.71
CA PHE A 325 -13.82 31.71 4.44
C PHE A 325 -14.53 32.84 3.69
N GLU A 326 -15.86 32.82 3.62
CA GLU A 326 -16.65 33.89 3.00
C GLU A 326 -16.56 35.21 3.75
N PHE A 327 -16.55 35.17 5.09
CA PHE A 327 -16.34 36.35 5.92
C PHE A 327 -14.98 37.00 5.64
N LYS A 328 -13.91 36.20 5.58
CA LYS A 328 -12.56 36.67 5.24
C LYS A 328 -12.49 37.21 3.81
N LYS A 329 -13.07 36.50 2.83
CA LYS A 329 -13.08 36.91 1.41
C LYS A 329 -13.82 38.23 1.17
N LYS A 330 -14.88 38.50 1.94
CA LYS A 330 -15.67 39.75 1.84
C LYS A 330 -15.07 40.92 2.63
N GLY A 331 -13.99 40.69 3.39
CA GLY A 331 -13.36 41.70 4.24
C GLY A 331 -14.19 42.03 5.50
N GLY A 332 -15.00 41.08 5.97
CA GLY A 332 -15.88 41.22 7.14
C GLY A 332 -17.31 40.76 6.88
N GLY A 333 -18.15 40.86 7.90
CA GLY A 333 -19.55 40.39 7.89
C GLY A 333 -20.15 40.40 9.30
N ASP A 334 -21.20 39.60 9.53
CA ASP A 334 -21.77 39.43 10.88
C ASP A 334 -21.03 38.30 11.63
N ALA A 335 -19.98 38.66 12.36
CA ALA A 335 -19.20 37.70 13.15
C ALA A 335 -20.03 37.05 14.27
N TYR A 336 -21.04 37.76 14.80
CA TYR A 336 -21.91 37.24 15.84
C TYR A 336 -22.85 36.15 15.32
N ALA A 337 -23.34 36.26 14.07
CA ALA A 337 -24.12 35.21 13.42
C ALA A 337 -23.30 33.91 13.26
N ILE A 338 -22.01 34.00 12.92
CA ILE A 338 -21.13 32.83 12.81
C ILE A 338 -20.90 32.22 14.21
N TYR A 339 -20.59 33.04 15.21
CA TYR A 339 -20.43 32.59 16.60
C TYR A 339 -21.67 31.86 17.13
N SER A 340 -22.85 32.45 16.99
CA SER A 340 -24.10 31.87 17.49
C SER A 340 -24.57 30.63 16.72
N SER A 341 -24.19 30.50 15.44
CA SER A 341 -24.59 29.35 14.61
C SER A 341 -23.68 28.14 14.76
N TYR A 342 -22.38 28.33 15.08
CA TYR A 342 -21.39 27.26 15.03
C TYR A 342 -20.52 27.10 16.29
N MET A 343 -20.45 28.09 17.18
CA MET A 343 -19.50 28.09 18.32
C MET A 343 -20.16 28.17 19.70
N SER A 344 -21.33 28.80 19.80
CA SER A 344 -22.02 28.92 21.08
C SER A 344 -22.52 27.56 21.57
N VAL A 345 -22.51 27.36 22.89
CA VAL A 345 -23.05 26.15 23.51
C VAL A 345 -24.53 26.02 23.13
N GLY A 346 -24.90 24.87 22.55
CA GLY A 346 -26.28 24.61 22.11
C GLY A 346 -26.62 25.20 20.75
N ALA A 347 -25.63 25.61 19.96
CA ALA A 347 -25.83 25.99 18.57
C ALA A 347 -26.34 24.80 17.74
N ALA A 348 -27.19 25.07 16.75
CA ALA A 348 -27.78 24.02 15.91
C ALA A 348 -26.73 23.20 15.13
N MET A 349 -25.58 23.82 14.83
CA MET A 349 -24.43 23.21 14.16
C MET A 349 -23.16 23.44 15.00
N GLU A 350 -23.24 23.14 16.30
CA GLU A 350 -22.12 23.33 17.23
C GLU A 350 -20.88 22.51 16.81
N THR A 351 -19.80 23.21 16.54
CA THR A 351 -18.50 22.60 16.18
C THR A 351 -17.76 22.10 17.42
N ASN A 352 -17.04 20.99 17.26
CA ASN A 352 -16.31 20.36 18.36
C ASN A 352 -14.96 21.05 18.63
N ILE A 353 -15.00 22.22 19.25
CA ILE A 353 -13.82 23.01 19.65
C ILE A 353 -13.44 22.78 21.12
N PRO A 354 -12.14 22.93 21.50
CA PRO A 354 -11.71 22.83 22.90
C PRO A 354 -12.39 23.87 23.80
N ASP A 355 -12.70 23.49 25.05
CA ASP A 355 -13.41 24.35 26.00
C ASP A 355 -12.70 25.69 26.29
N ALA A 356 -11.36 25.69 26.31
CA ALA A 356 -10.58 26.92 26.49
C ALA A 356 -10.84 27.93 25.35
N LEU A 357 -10.94 27.45 24.11
CA LEU A 357 -11.20 28.27 22.93
C LEU A 357 -12.67 28.73 22.90
N ARG A 358 -13.59 27.84 23.28
CA ARG A 358 -15.01 28.19 23.42
C ARG A 358 -15.23 29.28 24.46
N GLN A 359 -14.56 29.21 25.60
CA GLN A 359 -14.59 30.24 26.64
C GLN A 359 -13.98 31.56 26.15
N HIS A 360 -12.89 31.50 25.39
CA HIS A 360 -12.28 32.68 24.78
C HIS A 360 -13.26 33.42 23.85
N TYR A 361 -13.89 32.72 22.91
CA TYR A 361 -14.91 33.33 22.04
C TYR A 361 -16.16 33.76 22.79
N HIS A 362 -16.58 33.04 23.83
CA HIS A 362 -17.70 33.47 24.69
C HIS A 362 -17.42 34.81 25.39
N ASP A 363 -16.20 34.99 25.92
CA ASP A 363 -15.79 36.25 26.52
C ASP A 363 -15.74 37.40 25.49
N ILE A 364 -15.32 37.12 24.25
CA ILE A 364 -15.31 38.12 23.17
C ILE A 364 -16.74 38.50 22.76
N PHE A 365 -17.60 37.53 22.47
CA PHE A 365 -18.90 37.81 21.86
C PHE A 365 -20.04 38.08 22.85
N ILE A 366 -20.05 37.47 24.04
CA ILE A 366 -21.16 37.60 25.01
C ILE A 366 -20.83 38.61 26.12
N LYS A 367 -19.61 38.57 26.66
CA LYS A 367 -19.23 39.39 27.82
C LYS A 367 -18.96 40.85 27.43
N HIS A 368 -18.38 41.09 26.26
CA HIS A 368 -18.28 42.46 25.71
C HIS A 368 -19.65 43.03 25.31
N HIS A 369 -20.52 42.23 24.69
CA HIS A 369 -21.85 42.68 24.27
C HIS A 369 -22.76 43.03 25.47
N ARG A 370 -22.69 42.27 26.58
CA ARG A 370 -23.38 42.61 27.83
C ARG A 370 -22.86 43.88 28.52
N ARG A 371 -21.56 44.16 28.44
CA ARG A 371 -20.98 45.38 29.04
C ARG A 371 -21.45 46.65 28.34
N VAL A 372 -21.67 46.61 27.03
CA VAL A 372 -22.21 47.77 26.32
C VAL A 372 -23.71 47.94 26.55
N SER A 373 -24.47 46.84 26.57
CA SER A 373 -25.90 46.85 26.88
C SER A 373 -26.23 47.29 28.32
N GLN A 374 -25.39 46.97 29.32
CA GLN A 374 -25.59 47.39 30.71
C GLN A 374 -25.00 48.76 31.07
N GLY A 375 -24.22 49.39 30.17
CA GLY A 375 -23.65 50.73 30.32
C GLY A 375 -24.64 51.88 30.09
N GLY A 376 -25.95 51.61 30.12
CA GLY A 376 -27.02 52.59 29.92
C GLY A 376 -27.22 53.51 31.13
N ARG A 377 -26.26 54.41 31.40
CA ARG A 377 -26.48 55.70 32.06
C ARG A 377 -25.19 56.54 32.11
N THR A 378 -24.76 57.07 30.97
CA THR A 378 -24.32 58.47 30.78
C THR A 378 -23.65 58.66 29.41
N SER A 379 -24.15 59.63 28.64
CA SER A 379 -23.59 60.19 27.39
C SER A 379 -23.96 59.49 26.06
N THR A 380 -25.04 59.97 25.47
CA THR A 380 -25.76 59.49 24.27
C THR A 380 -25.07 59.74 22.92
N VAL A 381 -23.76 59.93 22.87
CA VAL A 381 -23.03 60.08 21.58
C VAL A 381 -21.77 59.20 21.51
N ALA A 382 -21.17 58.83 22.65
CA ALA A 382 -19.98 57.98 22.69
C ALA A 382 -20.29 56.47 22.67
N SER A 383 -21.47 56.04 23.13
CA SER A 383 -21.82 54.60 23.20
C SER A 383 -22.23 54.00 21.85
N VAL A 384 -22.86 54.79 20.97
CA VAL A 384 -23.19 54.36 19.60
C VAL A 384 -21.94 54.30 18.72
N ILE A 385 -20.96 55.17 19.00
CA ILE A 385 -19.64 55.13 18.35
C ILE A 385 -18.83 53.94 18.88
N ALA A 386 -18.87 53.62 20.18
CA ALA A 386 -18.18 52.46 20.73
C ALA A 386 -18.80 51.10 20.35
N ASP A 387 -20.14 50.99 20.25
CA ASP A 387 -20.79 49.77 19.73
C ASP A 387 -20.47 49.56 18.25
N ASN A 388 -20.52 50.63 17.44
CA ASN A 388 -20.09 50.52 16.05
C ASN A 388 -18.58 50.27 15.98
N ASP A 389 -17.71 50.90 16.75
CA ASP A 389 -16.26 50.72 16.65
C ASP A 389 -15.79 49.35 17.18
N VAL A 390 -16.46 48.78 18.19
CA VAL A 390 -16.15 47.43 18.70
C VAL A 390 -16.75 46.36 17.81
N GLN A 391 -17.99 46.52 17.33
CA GLN A 391 -18.57 45.58 16.36
C GLN A 391 -17.82 45.68 15.03
N THR A 392 -17.38 46.87 14.61
CA THR A 392 -16.57 47.09 13.41
C THR A 392 -15.15 46.57 13.63
N ALA A 393 -14.54 46.73 14.81
CA ALA A 393 -13.25 46.12 15.13
C ALA A 393 -13.35 44.58 15.17
N ILE A 394 -14.36 43.98 15.82
CA ILE A 394 -14.56 42.52 15.81
C ILE A 394 -14.92 42.01 14.41
N ASN A 395 -15.65 42.79 13.61
CA ASN A 395 -15.99 42.46 12.22
C ASN A 395 -14.84 42.72 11.23
N GLN A 396 -13.80 43.48 11.63
CA GLN A 396 -12.64 43.86 10.81
C GLN A 396 -11.31 43.31 11.35
N ASP A 397 -11.30 42.56 12.45
CA ASP A 397 -10.07 42.00 13.03
C ASP A 397 -9.86 40.56 12.54
N PRO A 398 -9.11 40.37 11.43
CA PRO A 398 -8.83 39.05 10.89
C PRO A 398 -8.03 38.17 11.87
N ALA A 399 -7.39 38.73 12.91
CA ALA A 399 -6.58 37.96 13.84
C ALA A 399 -7.41 36.99 14.72
N VAL A 400 -8.64 37.37 15.08
CA VAL A 400 -9.57 36.52 15.84
C VAL A 400 -10.06 35.35 14.98
N PHE A 401 -10.20 35.57 13.66
CA PHE A 401 -10.61 34.54 12.71
C PHE A 401 -9.44 33.72 12.14
N ASP A 402 -8.21 34.25 12.11
CA ASP A 402 -7.02 33.49 11.75
C ASP A 402 -6.68 32.45 12.84
N ALA A 403 -6.99 32.74 14.11
CA ALA A 403 -6.99 31.74 15.18
C ALA A 403 -8.09 30.68 14.98
N PHE A 404 -9.25 31.06 14.46
CA PHE A 404 -10.32 30.12 14.09
C PHE A 404 -9.93 29.23 12.91
N CYS A 405 -9.36 29.78 11.84
CA CYS A 405 -8.83 28.98 10.73
C CYS A 405 -7.75 28.02 11.23
N SER A 406 -6.78 28.50 12.02
CA SER A 406 -5.72 27.67 12.62
C SER A 406 -6.22 26.53 13.53
N ASP A 407 -7.43 26.61 14.08
CA ASP A 407 -8.01 25.59 14.96
C ASP A 407 -9.09 24.73 14.26
N VAL A 408 -9.82 25.30 13.28
CA VAL A 408 -10.56 24.52 12.28
C VAL A 408 -9.59 23.67 11.48
N ASP A 409 -8.36 24.11 11.25
CA ASP A 409 -7.24 23.33 10.73
C ASP A 409 -6.88 22.15 11.63
N GLY A 410 -7.13 22.27 12.95
CA GLY A 410 -7.08 21.18 13.91
C GLY A 410 -8.23 20.17 13.75
N CYS A 411 -9.44 20.64 13.46
CA CYS A 411 -10.60 19.80 13.13
C CYS A 411 -10.50 19.18 11.73
N VAL A 412 -9.95 19.89 10.76
CA VAL A 412 -9.60 19.45 9.41
C VAL A 412 -8.43 18.48 9.47
N CYS A 413 -7.48 18.63 10.40
CA CYS A 413 -6.47 17.63 10.71
C CYS A 413 -7.07 16.38 11.36
N ARG A 414 -8.16 16.52 12.15
CA ARG A 414 -8.94 15.36 12.66
C ARG A 414 -9.74 14.69 11.54
N LEU A 415 -10.31 15.45 10.60
CA LEU A 415 -10.97 14.94 9.38
C LEU A 415 -9.98 14.30 8.42
N ALA A 416 -8.78 14.85 8.25
CA ALA A 416 -7.68 14.25 7.51
C ALA A 416 -7.07 13.05 8.26
N LYS A 417 -7.26 12.95 9.58
CA LYS A 417 -6.98 11.73 10.37
C LYS A 417 -8.08 10.67 10.23
N LEU A 418 -9.34 11.07 10.05
CA LEU A 418 -10.49 10.19 9.79
C LEU A 418 -10.51 9.67 8.34
N ALA A 419 -10.21 10.53 7.36
CA ALA A 419 -9.90 10.16 5.99
C ALA A 419 -8.65 9.24 5.90
N ARG A 420 -7.72 9.34 6.86
CA ARG A 420 -6.59 8.40 7.03
C ARG A 420 -7.01 7.03 7.59
N CYS A 421 -8.19 6.90 8.20
CA CYS A 421 -8.79 5.62 8.61
C CYS A 421 -9.58 4.95 7.49
N VAL A 422 -9.76 5.63 6.35
CA VAL A 422 -10.29 5.05 5.12
C VAL A 422 -9.11 4.77 4.16
N PRO A 423 -8.68 3.50 4.01
CA PRO A 423 -7.71 3.18 2.98
C PRO A 423 -8.43 3.30 1.63
N GLY A 424 -8.16 4.34 0.84
CA GLY A 424 -8.62 4.40 -0.55
C GLY A 424 -8.87 5.75 -1.21
N HIS A 425 -8.92 6.87 -0.49
CA HIS A 425 -9.13 8.18 -1.14
C HIS A 425 -7.80 8.93 -1.33
N THR A 426 -7.20 8.75 -2.51
CA THR A 426 -6.42 9.81 -3.15
C THR A 426 -7.35 10.57 -4.08
N LEU A 427 -7.39 11.89 -3.93
CA LEU A 427 -7.96 12.81 -4.92
C LEU A 427 -7.36 12.48 -6.31
N PRO A 428 -8.15 12.52 -7.39
CA PRO A 428 -7.62 12.33 -8.73
C PRO A 428 -6.62 13.44 -9.03
N ALA A 429 -5.35 13.07 -9.20
CA ALA A 429 -4.38 13.93 -9.86
C ALA A 429 -4.73 13.91 -11.36
N HIS A 430 -5.59 14.83 -11.80
CA HIS A 430 -5.69 15.16 -13.22
C HIS A 430 -4.84 16.39 -13.50
N GLU A 431 -3.96 16.20 -14.47
CA GLU A 431 -3.67 17.12 -15.57
C GLU A 431 -4.01 18.60 -15.31
N VAL A 432 -2.96 19.37 -15.06
CA VAL A 432 -2.90 20.77 -15.45
C VAL A 432 -1.65 20.89 -16.35
N PRO A 433 -1.73 21.56 -17.52
CA PRO A 433 -0.64 21.63 -18.50
C PRO A 433 0.67 22.21 -17.99
#